data_AF-A0A518V529-F1
#
_entry.id   AF-A0A518V529-F1
#
_cell.length_a   1.000
_cell.length_b   1.000
_cell.length_c   1.000
_cell.angle_alpha   90.00
_cell.angle_beta   90.00
_cell.angle_gamma   90.00
#
_symmetry.space_group_name_H-M   'P 1'
#
loop_
_entity.id
_entity.type
_entity.pdbx_description
1 polymer ?
#
loop_
_entity_poly.entity_id
_entity_poly.type
_entity_poly.pdbx_seq_one_letter_code
_entity_poly.pdbx_strand_id
1 'polypeptide(L)'
;METDVQQLPKTNKEVGIDVGLKDFAILSNGEVFKNPKFLRNMEQKLIREQRILSRRVKGSSNWNKQRIKVSRIHERIANARTDYLQKISTHIVKNHDIIAIEDLQVSNIDEESQVSQSH
;
A
#
# COMPACT_ATOMS: atom_id res chain seq x y z
N MET A 1 -13.97 7.52 -29.88
CA MET A 1 -12.84 8.40 -29.52
C MET A 1 -11.69 7.49 -29.12
N GLU A 2 -10.94 7.03 -30.12
CA GLU A 2 -9.68 6.31 -29.88
C GLU A 2 -8.66 7.35 -29.41
N THR A 3 -8.13 7.16 -28.20
CA THR A 3 -7.08 8.02 -27.69
C THR A 3 -5.76 7.51 -28.26
N ASP A 4 -5.19 8.29 -29.18
CA ASP A 4 -3.89 8.02 -29.79
C ASP A 4 -2.82 8.09 -28.68
N VAL A 5 -2.29 6.93 -28.28
CA VAL A 5 -1.25 6.84 -27.25
C VAL A 5 0.08 7.19 -27.93
N GLN A 6 0.49 8.46 -27.83
CA GLN A 6 1.82 8.89 -28.28
C GLN A 6 2.91 8.05 -27.57
N GLN A 7 3.59 7.20 -28.33
CA GLN A 7 4.69 6.39 -27.83
C GLN A 7 5.92 7.29 -27.59
N LEU A 8 6.36 7.33 -26.34
CA LEU A 8 7.61 8.00 -25.95
C LEU A 8 8.82 7.23 -26.51
N PRO A 9 9.90 7.94 -26.89
CA PRO A 9 11.11 7.31 -27.44
C PRO A 9 11.78 6.39 -26.42
N LYS A 10 12.22 5.21 -26.87
CA LYS A 10 12.83 4.18 -26.03
C LYS A 10 14.24 4.60 -25.50
N THR A 11 14.34 4.97 -24.24
CA THR A 11 15.53 5.13 -23.38
C THR A 11 16.35 3.87 -23.00
N ASN A 12 15.91 2.62 -23.20
CA ASN A 12 16.59 1.36 -22.83
C ASN A 12 17.04 1.25 -21.36
N LYS A 13 16.38 1.96 -20.44
CA LYS A 13 16.70 1.90 -19.01
C LYS A 13 15.64 1.09 -18.26
N GLU A 14 16.05 -0.05 -17.72
CA GLU A 14 15.25 -0.87 -16.80
C GLU A 14 15.55 -0.45 -15.36
N VAL A 15 14.51 -0.26 -14.55
CA VAL A 15 14.65 0.09 -13.14
C VAL A 15 13.69 -0.76 -12.30
N GLY A 16 14.23 -1.43 -11.27
CA GLY A 16 13.44 -2.17 -10.29
C GLY A 16 12.98 -1.24 -9.16
N ILE A 17 11.79 -1.49 -8.61
CA ILE A 17 11.21 -0.72 -7.50
C ILE A 17 11.08 -1.61 -6.25
N ASP A 18 11.79 -1.27 -5.18
CA ASP A 18 11.60 -1.84 -3.84
C ASP A 18 10.63 -0.98 -3.02
N VAL A 19 9.47 -1.52 -2.66
CA VAL A 19 8.42 -0.79 -1.91
C VAL A 19 8.46 -1.15 -0.42
N GLY A 20 8.54 -0.15 0.46
CA GLY A 20 8.73 -0.38 1.89
C GLY A 20 7.90 0.50 2.83
N LEU A 21 7.95 0.17 4.12
CA LEU A 21 7.29 0.95 5.19
C LEU A 21 8.01 2.27 5.50
N LYS A 22 9.35 2.28 5.34
CA LYS A 22 10.21 3.44 5.64
C LYS A 22 10.31 4.38 4.44
N ASP A 23 10.57 3.81 3.28
CA ASP A 23 10.65 4.49 1.99
C ASP A 23 9.62 3.84 1.07
N PHE A 24 8.82 4.65 0.37
CA PHE A 24 7.68 4.16 -0.40
C PHE A 24 8.11 3.35 -1.61
N ALA A 25 9.15 3.80 -2.29
CA ALA A 25 9.74 3.14 -3.43
C ALA A 25 11.22 3.55 -3.53
N ILE A 26 12.11 2.57 -3.70
CA ILE A 26 13.52 2.80 -4.02
C ILE A 26 13.76 2.22 -5.41
N LEU A 27 14.23 3.07 -6.32
CA LEU A 27 14.61 2.69 -7.67
C LEU A 27 16.04 2.14 -7.68
N SER A 28 16.33 1.16 -8.54
CA SER A 28 17.69 0.61 -8.71
C SER A 28 18.72 1.64 -9.22
N ASN A 29 18.27 2.79 -9.73
CA ASN A 29 19.11 3.93 -10.09
C ASN A 29 19.51 4.82 -8.88
N GLY A 30 19.04 4.48 -7.66
CA GLY A 30 19.32 5.20 -6.42
C GLY A 30 18.32 6.30 -6.07
N GLU A 31 17.30 6.54 -6.90
CA GLU A 31 16.23 7.50 -6.59
C GLU A 31 15.27 6.92 -5.52
N VAL A 32 14.95 7.74 -4.52
CA VAL A 32 14.15 7.33 -3.36
C VAL A 32 12.87 8.16 -3.28
N PHE A 33 11.73 7.49 -3.39
CA PHE A 33 10.43 8.06 -3.08
C PHE A 33 10.09 7.80 -1.62
N LYS A 34 10.02 8.88 -0.83
CA LYS A 34 9.72 8.80 0.59
C LYS A 34 8.24 8.50 0.83
N ASN A 35 7.95 7.77 1.90
CA ASN A 35 6.58 7.60 2.37
C ASN A 35 5.98 8.98 2.75
N PRO A 36 4.91 9.44 2.09
CA PRO A 36 4.33 10.74 2.37
C PRO A 36 3.87 10.84 3.83
N LYS A 37 4.17 11.96 4.49
CA LYS A 37 3.79 12.18 5.91
C LYS A 37 2.31 11.94 6.18
N PHE A 38 1.44 12.25 5.21
CA PHE A 38 0.00 12.06 5.35
C PHE A 38 -0.39 10.57 5.42
N LEU A 39 0.32 9.69 4.69
CA LEU A 39 0.07 8.26 4.70
C LEU A 39 0.45 7.66 6.06
N ARG A 40 1.63 8.02 6.59
CA ARG A 40 2.07 7.66 7.95
C ARG A 40 1.08 8.10 9.03
N ASN A 41 0.52 9.30 8.93
CA ASN A 41 -0.50 9.78 9.86
C ASN A 41 -1.80 8.95 9.79
N MET A 42 -2.20 8.53 8.59
CA MET A 42 -3.37 7.65 8.42
C MET A 42 -3.11 6.25 8.97
N GLU A 43 -1.91 5.70 8.81
CA GLU A 43 -1.51 4.41 9.39
C GLU A 43 -1.51 4.45 10.93
N GLN A 44 -0.98 5.51 11.53
CA GLN A 44 -1.07 5.71 12.99
C GLN A 44 -2.51 5.79 13.47
N LYS A 45 -3.37 6.48 12.71
CA LYS A 45 -4.81 6.53 12.99
C LYS A 45 -5.43 5.14 12.89
N LEU A 46 -5.08 4.37 11.86
CA LEU A 46 -5.56 2.99 11.69
C LEU A 46 -5.22 2.13 12.91
N ILE A 47 -3.96 2.15 13.37
CA ILE A 47 -3.50 1.40 14.55
C ILE A 47 -4.33 1.80 15.79
N ARG A 48 -4.53 3.10 16.02
CA ARG A 48 -5.34 3.59 17.14
C ARG A 48 -6.78 3.08 17.07
N GLU A 49 -7.40 3.16 15.90
CA GLU A 49 -8.80 2.76 15.72
C GLU A 49 -8.99 1.24 15.76
N GLN A 50 -8.00 0.45 15.33
CA GLN A 50 -7.97 -1.00 15.53
C GLN A 50 -7.84 -1.36 17.01
N ARG A 51 -6.99 -0.65 17.77
CA ARG A 51 -6.88 -0.86 19.23
C ARG A 51 -8.20 -0.60 19.93
N ILE A 52 -8.93 0.45 19.53
CA ILE A 52 -10.27 0.73 20.05
C ILE A 52 -11.25 -0.39 19.66
N LEU A 53 -11.21 -0.89 18.42
CA LEU A 53 -12.05 -1.98 17.95
C LEU A 53 -11.84 -3.27 18.77
N SER A 54 -10.58 -3.64 19.01
CA SER A 54 -10.21 -4.85 19.74
C SER A 54 -10.74 -4.90 21.17
N ARG A 55 -10.94 -3.73 21.79
CA ARG A 55 -11.46 -3.60 23.16
C ARG A 55 -12.99 -3.57 23.23
N ARG A 56 -13.69 -3.52 22.09
CA ARG A 56 -15.16 -3.48 22.04
C ARG A 56 -15.73 -4.89 21.90
N VAL A 57 -16.86 -5.12 22.57
CA VAL A 57 -17.60 -6.39 22.49
C VAL A 57 -18.08 -6.62 21.05
N LYS A 58 -17.59 -7.69 20.42
CA LYS A 58 -17.94 -8.09 19.05
C LYS A 58 -19.46 -8.20 18.90
N GLY A 59 -20.00 -7.70 17.79
CA GLY A 59 -21.44 -7.71 17.52
C GLY A 59 -22.25 -6.57 18.16
N SER A 60 -21.70 -5.86 19.16
CA SER A 60 -22.38 -4.68 19.71
C SER A 60 -22.53 -3.55 18.68
N SER A 61 -23.51 -2.66 18.87
CA SER A 61 -23.71 -1.48 18.01
C SER A 61 -22.44 -0.61 17.94
N ASN A 62 -21.77 -0.42 19.08
CA ASN A 62 -20.52 0.34 19.15
C ASN A 62 -19.37 -0.38 18.43
N TRP A 63 -19.30 -1.71 18.50
CA TRP A 63 -18.31 -2.47 17.73
C TRP A 63 -18.54 -2.33 16.22
N ASN A 64 -19.78 -2.44 15.75
CA ASN A 64 -20.12 -2.27 14.33
C ASN A 64 -19.76 -0.87 13.81
N LYS A 65 -20.09 0.19 14.56
CA LYS A 65 -19.69 1.58 14.21
C LYS A 65 -18.16 1.71 14.10
N GLN A 66 -17.42 1.09 15.02
CA GLN A 66 -15.96 1.15 15.02
C GLN A 66 -15.35 0.35 13.85
N ARG A 67 -15.91 -0.83 13.54
CA ARG A 67 -15.48 -1.66 12.41
C ARG A 67 -15.60 -0.92 11.08
N ILE A 68 -16.72 -0.23 10.86
CA ILE A 68 -16.93 0.60 9.65
C ILE A 68 -15.89 1.72 9.59
N LYS A 69 -15.56 2.35 10.73
CA LYS A 69 -14.53 3.40 10.79
C LYS A 69 -13.15 2.87 10.40
N VAL A 70 -12.77 1.70 10.89
CA VAL A 70 -11.52 1.02 10.51
C VAL A 70 -11.51 0.72 9.01
N SER A 71 -12.60 0.16 8.47
CA SER A 71 -12.74 -0.13 7.03
C SER A 71 -12.55 1.11 6.15
N ARG A 72 -13.16 2.24 6.52
CA ARG A 72 -13.00 3.51 5.80
C ARG A 72 -11.57 4.06 5.83
N ILE A 73 -10.83 3.79 6.91
CA ILE A 73 -9.43 4.21 6.99
C ILE A 73 -8.56 3.33 6.10
N HIS A 74 -8.80 2.02 6.08
CA HIS A 74 -8.13 1.09 5.15
C HIS A 74 -8.34 1.50 3.70
N GLU A 75 -9.59 1.77 3.30
CA GLU A 75 -9.94 2.22 1.95
C GLU A 75 -9.20 3.52 1.58
N ARG A 76 -9.15 4.50 2.50
CA ARG A 76 -8.42 5.76 2.27
C ARG A 76 -6.92 5.56 2.12
N ILE A 77 -6.32 4.65 2.89
CA ILE A 77 -4.90 4.30 2.79
C ILE A 77 -4.63 3.64 1.44
N ALA A 78 -5.44 2.65 1.05
CA ALA A 78 -5.30 1.98 -0.24
C ALA A 78 -5.39 2.96 -1.41
N ASN A 79 -6.43 3.80 -1.44
CA ASN A 79 -6.61 4.81 -2.49
C ASN A 79 -5.44 5.79 -2.55
N ALA A 80 -4.93 6.23 -1.39
CA ALA A 80 -3.76 7.10 -1.33
C ALA A 80 -2.47 6.43 -1.82
N ARG A 81 -2.26 5.15 -1.50
CA ARG A 81 -1.12 4.37 -2.00
C ARG A 81 -1.20 4.21 -3.51
N THR A 82 -2.36 3.86 -4.05
CA THR A 82 -2.59 3.73 -5.50
C THR A 82 -2.36 5.05 -6.23
N ASP A 83 -2.89 6.17 -5.73
CA ASP A 83 -2.65 7.50 -6.31
C ASP A 83 -1.16 7.86 -6.31
N TYR A 84 -0.45 7.57 -5.22
CA TYR A 84 0.98 7.86 -5.13
C TYR A 84 1.81 6.96 -6.06
N LEU A 85 1.50 5.66 -6.15
CA LEU A 85 2.08 4.75 -7.14
C LEU A 85 1.85 5.24 -8.56
N GLN A 86 0.63 5.67 -8.89
CA GLN A 86 0.31 6.16 -10.23
C GLN A 86 1.12 7.41 -10.58
N LYS A 87 1.32 8.32 -9.62
CA LYS A 87 2.15 9.52 -9.80
C LYS A 87 3.62 9.16 -10.00
N ILE A 88 4.14 8.22 -9.23
CA ILE A 88 5.52 7.72 -9.34
C ILE A 88 5.71 7.02 -10.68
N SER A 89 4.83 6.09 -11.04
CA SER A 89 4.86 5.38 -12.31
C SER A 89 4.80 6.37 -13.49
N THR A 90 3.89 7.35 -13.46
CA THR A 90 3.82 8.39 -14.49
C THR A 90 5.11 9.22 -14.56
N HIS A 91 5.74 9.51 -13.42
CA HIS A 91 7.02 10.21 -13.39
C HIS A 91 8.15 9.37 -14.01
N ILE A 92 8.20 8.08 -13.67
CA ILE A 92 9.25 7.18 -14.16
C ILE A 92 9.05 6.87 -15.64
N VAL A 93 7.83 6.54 -16.11
CA VAL A 93 7.53 6.24 -17.54
C VAL A 93 7.90 7.42 -18.45
N LYS A 94 7.76 8.65 -17.96
CA LYS A 94 8.20 9.85 -18.70
C LYS A 94 9.73 9.96 -18.85
N ASN A 95 10.48 9.24 -18.02
CA ASN A 95 11.94 9.32 -17.91
C ASN A 95 12.68 7.99 -18.19
N HIS A 96 11.98 6.85 -18.22
CA HIS A 96 12.48 5.47 -18.34
C HIS A 96 11.42 4.61 -19.04
N ASP A 97 11.82 3.66 -19.91
CA ASP A 97 10.85 2.95 -20.78
C ASP A 97 10.15 1.74 -20.15
N ILE A 98 10.79 1.10 -19.17
CA ILE A 98 10.36 -0.18 -18.62
C ILE A 98 10.46 -0.10 -17.10
N ILE A 99 9.36 -0.44 -16.42
CA ILE A 99 9.29 -0.48 -14.96
C ILE A 99 8.88 -1.89 -14.54
N ALA A 100 9.69 -2.52 -13.70
CA ALA A 100 9.30 -3.70 -12.93
C ALA A 100 8.93 -3.24 -11.50
N ILE A 101 7.67 -3.45 -11.11
CA ILE A 101 7.20 -3.19 -9.75
C ILE A 101 7.08 -4.54 -9.05
N GLU A 102 7.93 -4.81 -8.06
CA GLU A 102 7.79 -5.97 -7.18
C GLU A 102 7.05 -5.53 -5.92
N ASP A 103 5.82 -6.00 -5.73
CA ASP A 103 5.06 -5.78 -4.48
C ASP A 103 5.55 -6.76 -3.42
N LEU A 104 6.64 -6.41 -2.73
CA LEU A 104 7.16 -7.18 -1.61
C LEU A 104 6.48 -6.75 -0.31
N GLN A 105 5.43 -7.51 0.04
CA GLN A 105 5.05 -7.96 1.39
C GLN A 105 3.60 -7.63 1.81
N VAL A 106 2.75 -8.66 1.85
CA VAL A 106 2.16 -9.17 3.11
C VAL A 106 2.00 -10.70 3.05
N SER A 107 3.11 -11.45 3.03
CA SER A 107 3.14 -12.86 3.46
C SER A 107 3.71 -12.94 4.87
N ASN A 108 3.01 -12.30 5.83
CA ASN A 108 3.08 -12.68 7.23
C ASN A 108 1.63 -12.90 7.68
N ILE A 109 0.97 -13.84 7.00
CA ILE A 109 -0.06 -14.63 7.66
C ILE A 109 0.75 -15.73 8.32
N ASP A 110 1.11 -15.54 9.59
CA ASP A 110 1.41 -16.67 10.45
C ASP A 110 0.10 -17.46 10.56
N GLU A 111 -0.13 -18.36 9.61
CA GLU A 111 -1.03 -19.49 9.79
C GLU A 111 -0.37 -20.45 10.79
N GLU A 112 -0.23 -20.02 12.04
CA GLU A 112 -0.13 -21.00 13.12
C GLU A 112 -1.55 -21.48 13.40
N SER A 113 -1.99 -22.34 12.47
CA SER A 113 -3.03 -23.33 12.70
C SER A 113 -2.63 -24.14 13.93
N GLN A 114 -3.09 -23.75 15.11
CA GLN A 114 -3.18 -24.67 16.24
C GLN A 114 -4.23 -25.72 15.88
N VAL A 115 -3.77 -26.71 15.12
CA VAL A 115 -4.43 -27.99 14.94
C VAL A 115 -4.60 -28.62 16.32
N SER A 116 -5.84 -29.00 16.59
CA SER A 116 -6.31 -29.85 17.68
C SER A 116 -5.27 -30.83 18.21
N GLN A 117 -4.98 -30.72 19.51
CA GLN A 117 -4.58 -31.88 20.29
C GLN A 117 -5.83 -32.69 20.58
N SER A 118 -5.93 -33.85 19.94
CA SER A 118 -6.85 -34.93 20.29
C SER A 118 -6.63 -35.39 21.73
N HIS A 119 -7.73 -35.64 22.43
CA HIS A 119 -7.84 -36.64 23.49
C HIS A 119 -8.85 -37.68 23.02
#